data_AF-A0A2E5XB78-F1
#
_entry.id   AF-A0A2E5XB78-F1
#
_cell.length_a   1.000
_cell.length_b   1.000
_cell.length_c   1.000
_cell.angle_alpha   90.00
_cell.angle_beta   90.00
_cell.angle_gamma   90.00
#
_symmetry.space_group_name_H-M   'P 1'
#
loop_
_entity.id
_entity.type
_entity.pdbx_description
1 polymer ?
#
loop_
_entity_poly.entity_id
_entity_poly.type
_entity_poly.pdbx_seq_one_letter_code
_entity_poly.pdbx_strand_id
1 'polypeptide(L)'
;MNLGCGNDGNNGEVFLRIRAVLDETPLTASINNPDIPSDFAYDIFYKTSPGTYSFSYTDHNGVVHPQAGEYSFVDVIQDIGQEGGLFTDGEDGDDVYIDLWLLSTGAVIENNNYFTIASTADYPNQ
;
A
#
# COMPACT_ATOMS: atom_id res chain seq x y z
N MET A 1 38.86 23.37 8.57
CA MET A 1 37.46 23.84 8.65
C MET A 1 36.63 22.80 7.93
N ASN A 2 35.89 21.97 8.66
CA ASN A 2 34.94 21.03 8.06
C ASN A 2 33.66 21.83 7.84
N LEU A 3 33.42 22.27 6.60
CA LEU A 3 32.15 22.89 6.20
C LEU A 3 31.13 21.75 6.24
N GLY A 4 30.22 21.77 7.20
CA GLY A 4 29.23 20.72 7.37
C GLY A 4 28.37 20.61 6.10
N CYS A 5 28.51 19.51 5.38
CA CYS A 5 27.51 19.08 4.40
C CYS A 5 26.33 18.55 5.20
N GLY A 6 25.14 19.14 5.05
CA GLY A 6 23.91 18.50 5.53
C GLY A 6 23.67 17.22 4.72
N ASN A 7 22.92 16.28 5.30
CA ASN A 7 22.51 15.05 4.60
C ASN A 7 21.14 15.24 3.94
N ASP A 8 20.89 14.53 2.85
CA ASP A 8 19.56 14.48 2.22
C ASP A 8 18.62 13.60 3.05
N GLY A 9 17.32 13.92 3.00
CA GLY A 9 16.27 13.09 3.56
C GLY A 9 16.05 11.82 2.73
N ASN A 10 15.64 10.74 3.39
CA ASN A 10 15.25 9.48 2.79
C ASN A 10 13.78 9.52 2.36
N ASN A 11 13.42 8.73 1.36
CA ASN A 11 12.00 8.57 1.00
C ASN A 11 11.28 7.69 2.04
N GLY A 12 10.02 7.99 2.30
CA GLY A 12 9.15 7.17 3.14
C GLY A 12 8.82 5.84 2.48
N GLU A 13 8.51 4.81 3.24
CA GLU A 13 8.13 3.50 2.71
C GLU A 13 6.63 3.45 2.41
N VAL A 14 6.20 2.59 1.48
CA VAL A 14 4.78 2.42 1.17
C VAL A 14 4.33 1.00 1.47
N PHE A 15 3.17 0.89 2.12
CA PHE A 15 2.59 -0.38 2.51
C PHE A 15 1.15 -0.46 2.01
N LEU A 16 0.79 -1.59 1.40
CA LEU A 16 -0.55 -1.87 0.90
C LEU A 16 -1.15 -3.04 1.68
N ARG A 17 -2.35 -2.83 2.22
CA ARG A 17 -3.15 -3.86 2.87
C ARG A 17 -4.42 -4.11 2.07
N ILE A 18 -4.68 -5.38 1.76
CA ILE A 18 -5.90 -5.81 1.10
C ILE A 18 -6.88 -6.26 2.17
N ARG A 19 -8.09 -5.71 2.16
CA ARG A 19 -9.08 -5.88 3.22
C ARG A 19 -10.38 -6.42 2.65
N ALA A 20 -11.03 -7.24 3.47
CA ALA A 20 -12.38 -7.69 3.25
C ALA A 20 -13.11 -7.72 4.59
N VAL A 21 -14.43 -7.55 4.58
CA VAL A 21 -15.23 -7.77 5.80
C VAL A 21 -15.26 -9.28 6.04
N LEU A 22 -14.98 -9.73 7.27
CA LEU A 22 -14.85 -11.15 7.64
C LEU A 22 -16.00 -12.03 7.10
N ASP A 23 -17.24 -11.59 7.26
CA ASP A 23 -18.44 -12.31 6.79
C ASP A 23 -18.73 -12.13 5.29
N GLU A 24 -18.00 -11.24 4.61
CA GLU A 24 -18.15 -10.90 3.19
C GLU A 24 -16.85 -11.09 2.40
N THR A 25 -15.96 -11.97 2.88
CA THR A 25 -14.67 -12.21 2.23
C THR A 25 -14.89 -12.63 0.77
N PRO A 26 -14.25 -11.96 -0.21
CA PRO A 26 -14.35 -12.33 -1.62
C PRO A 26 -14.03 -13.80 -1.84
N LEU A 27 -14.79 -14.44 -2.73
CA LEU A 27 -14.55 -15.83 -3.14
C LEU A 27 -13.18 -15.97 -3.84
N THR A 28 -12.79 -14.94 -4.59
CA THR A 28 -11.49 -14.84 -5.26
C THR A 28 -11.06 -13.38 -5.26
N ALA A 29 -9.76 -13.13 -5.10
CA ALA A 29 -9.18 -11.81 -5.30
C ALA A 29 -7.81 -11.93 -5.96
N SER A 30 -7.46 -10.96 -6.80
CA SER A 30 -6.15 -10.87 -7.42
C SER A 30 -5.73 -9.42 -7.57
N ILE A 31 -4.44 -9.17 -7.41
CA ILE A 31 -3.79 -7.90 -7.68
C ILE A 31 -2.54 -8.15 -8.52
N ASN A 32 -2.37 -7.36 -9.58
CA ASN A 32 -1.18 -7.42 -10.42
C ASN A 32 -0.08 -6.53 -9.84
N ASN A 33 0.40 -6.89 -8.65
CA ASN A 33 1.50 -6.24 -7.96
C ASN A 33 2.59 -7.27 -7.67
N PRO A 34 3.82 -7.13 -8.19
CA PRO A 34 4.89 -8.11 -7.98
C PRO A 34 5.37 -8.21 -6.53
N ASP A 35 5.11 -7.18 -5.72
CA ASP A 35 5.53 -7.14 -4.31
C ASP A 35 4.52 -7.84 -3.39
N ILE A 36 3.34 -8.23 -3.90
CA ILE A 36 2.30 -8.93 -3.16
C ILE A 36 2.20 -10.38 -3.66
N PRO A 37 2.30 -11.39 -2.78
CA PRO A 37 2.10 -12.79 -3.14
C PRO A 37 0.72 -13.05 -3.77
N SER A 38 0.62 -13.97 -4.72
CA SER A 38 -0.67 -14.29 -5.35
C SER A 38 -1.69 -14.94 -4.41
N ASP A 39 -1.23 -15.50 -3.29
CA ASP A 39 -2.00 -16.12 -2.21
C ASP A 39 -1.95 -15.29 -0.92
N PHE A 40 -1.86 -13.96 -1.05
CA PHE A 40 -1.82 -13.04 0.09
C PHE A 40 -2.91 -13.31 1.13
N ALA A 41 -2.60 -12.96 2.38
CA ALA A 41 -3.55 -12.96 3.47
C ALA A 41 -4.19 -11.57 3.61
N TYR A 42 -5.49 -11.55 3.91
CA TYR A 42 -6.22 -10.31 4.17
C TYR A 42 -5.76 -9.66 5.48
N ASP A 43 -5.94 -8.33 5.54
CA ASP A 43 -5.64 -7.48 6.69
C ASP A 43 -4.16 -7.45 7.12
N ILE A 44 -3.24 -7.85 6.23
CA ILE A 44 -1.78 -7.71 6.39
C ILE A 44 -1.26 -6.56 5.52
N PHE A 45 -0.36 -5.75 6.08
CA PHE A 45 0.39 -4.74 5.31
C PHE A 45 1.58 -5.38 4.61
N TYR A 46 1.59 -5.30 3.28
CA TYR A 46 2.72 -5.69 2.44
C TYR A 46 3.48 -4.45 2.02
N LYS A 47 4.80 -4.45 2.20
CA LYS A 47 5.65 -3.40 1.62
C LYS A 47 5.52 -3.44 0.10
N THR A 48 5.26 -2.31 -0.52
CA THR A 48 5.02 -2.20 -1.96
C THR A 48 5.82 -1.06 -2.55
N SER A 49 6.30 -1.26 -3.76
CA SER A 49 6.92 -0.21 -4.55
C SER A 49 5.84 0.77 -5.07
N PRO A 50 6.21 2.02 -5.38
CA PRO A 50 5.32 2.94 -6.08
C PRO A 50 4.96 2.43 -7.47
N GLY A 51 3.70 2.61 -7.87
CA GLY A 51 3.19 2.14 -9.16
C GLY A 51 1.67 2.09 -9.22
N THR A 52 1.15 1.78 -10.41
CA THR A 52 -0.29 1.55 -10.64
C THR A 52 -0.53 0.06 -10.81
N TYR A 53 -1.32 -0.53 -9.92
CA TYR A 53 -1.58 -1.97 -9.89
C TYR A 53 -3.05 -2.26 -10.13
N SER A 54 -3.35 -3.00 -11.19
CA SER A 54 -4.72 -3.45 -11.49
C SER A 54 -5.14 -4.57 -10.54
N PHE A 55 -6.40 -4.59 -10.14
CA PHE A 55 -6.95 -5.67 -9.32
C PHE A 55 -8.33 -6.11 -9.83
N SER A 56 -8.73 -7.32 -9.42
CA SER A 56 -10.06 -7.88 -9.69
C SER A 56 -10.46 -8.84 -8.57
N TYR A 57 -11.75 -8.99 -8.34
CA TYR A 57 -12.25 -9.92 -7.32
C TYR A 57 -13.65 -10.40 -7.65
N THR A 58 -14.04 -11.53 -7.07
CA THR A 58 -15.43 -12.00 -7.07
C THR A 58 -15.92 -11.90 -5.64
N ASP A 59 -16.95 -11.11 -5.39
CA ASP A 59 -17.49 -10.91 -4.05
C ASP A 59 -18.14 -12.20 -3.51
N HIS A 60 -18.56 -12.17 -2.24
CA HIS A 60 -19.21 -13.32 -1.59
C HIS A 60 -20.58 -13.67 -2.21
N ASN A 61 -21.20 -12.77 -2.98
CA ASN A 61 -22.44 -13.00 -3.71
C ASN A 61 -22.21 -13.62 -5.10
N GLY A 62 -20.96 -13.79 -5.53
CA GLY A 62 -20.60 -14.31 -6.85
C GLY A 62 -20.58 -13.25 -7.95
N VAL A 63 -20.62 -11.96 -7.59
CA VAL A 63 -20.51 -10.84 -8.53
C VAL A 63 -19.03 -10.56 -8.81
N VAL A 64 -18.69 -10.46 -10.09
CA VAL A 64 -17.32 -10.15 -10.53
C VAL A 64 -17.12 -8.64 -10.54
N HIS A 65 -16.03 -8.17 -9.93
CA HIS A 65 -15.60 -6.79 -9.90
C HIS A 65 -14.24 -6.63 -10.62
N PRO A 66 -13.98 -5.48 -11.24
CA PRO A 66 -14.78 -4.25 -11.21
C PRO A 66 -15.97 -4.26 -12.19
N GLN A 67 -17.08 -3.64 -11.80
CA GLN A 67 -18.19 -3.28 -12.66
C GLN A 67 -17.94 -1.93 -13.37
N ALA A 68 -18.76 -1.60 -14.37
CA ALA A 68 -18.66 -0.33 -15.07
C ALA A 68 -18.83 0.86 -14.10
N GLY A 69 -17.80 1.70 -14.00
CA GLY A 69 -17.76 2.85 -13.09
C GLY A 69 -17.07 2.60 -11.75
N GLU A 70 -16.62 1.36 -11.49
CA GLU A 70 -15.81 1.04 -10.32
C GLU A 70 -14.31 1.19 -10.59
N TYR A 71 -13.54 1.36 -9.52
CA TYR A 71 -12.08 1.35 -9.59
C TYR A 71 -11.56 -0.05 -9.94
N SER A 72 -10.63 -0.09 -10.89
CA SER A 72 -9.97 -1.32 -11.34
C SER A 72 -8.47 -1.36 -11.04
N PHE A 73 -7.96 -0.32 -10.38
CA PHE A 73 -6.54 -0.16 -10.06
C PHE A 73 -6.36 0.66 -8.78
N VAL A 74 -5.22 0.43 -8.12
CA VAL A 74 -4.72 1.26 -7.02
C VAL A 74 -3.46 1.98 -7.48
N ASP A 75 -3.42 3.29 -7.26
CA ASP A 75 -2.23 4.12 -7.49
C ASP A 75 -1.46 4.25 -6.17
N VAL A 76 -0.26 3.68 -6.14
CA VAL A 76 0.65 3.67 -5.00
C VAL A 76 1.69 4.76 -5.19
N ILE A 77 1.64 5.79 -4.34
CA ILE A 77 2.53 6.95 -4.40
C ILE A 77 3.33 7.01 -3.10
N GLN A 78 4.65 7.16 -3.23
CA GLN A 78 5.58 7.33 -2.12
C GLN A 78 5.76 8.81 -1.79
N ASP A 79 5.95 9.11 -0.51
CA ASP A 79 6.42 10.43 -0.08
C ASP A 79 7.95 10.52 -0.19
N ILE A 80 8.42 11.57 -0.85
CA ILE A 80 9.82 11.73 -1.24
C ILE A 80 10.52 12.62 -0.24
N GLY A 81 11.68 12.16 0.27
CA GLY A 81 12.51 12.97 1.15
C GLY A 81 13.03 14.22 0.44
N GLN A 82 13.27 15.28 1.20
CA GLN A 82 13.79 16.53 0.67
C GLN A 82 15.32 16.55 0.72
N GLU A 83 15.93 17.12 -0.31
CA GLU A 83 17.38 17.31 -0.37
C GLU A 83 17.84 18.28 0.73
N GLY A 84 18.99 17.97 1.33
CA GLY A 84 19.62 18.84 2.31
C GLY A 84 20.27 20.06 1.65
N GLY A 85 20.76 20.95 2.49
CA GLY A 85 21.48 22.16 2.08
C GLY A 85 22.83 22.28 2.76
N LEU A 86 23.59 23.31 2.36
CA LEU A 86 24.80 23.68 3.09
C LEU A 86 24.37 24.18 4.49
N PHE A 87 24.73 23.42 5.52
CA PHE A 87 24.35 23.62 6.94
C PHE A 87 22.93 23.24 7.35
N THR A 88 22.13 22.60 6.49
CA THR A 88 20.78 22.12 6.84
C THR A 88 20.60 20.69 6.38
N ASP A 89 20.14 19.82 7.25
CA ASP A 89 19.74 18.47 6.84
C ASP A 89 18.40 18.53 6.10
N GLY A 90 18.20 17.62 5.16
CA GLY A 90 16.94 17.39 4.48
C GLY A 90 15.92 16.70 5.39
N GLU A 91 14.65 16.73 4.99
CA GLU A 91 13.55 16.10 5.72
C GLU A 91 13.23 14.74 5.10
N ASP A 92 13.12 13.69 5.92
CA ASP A 92 12.66 12.38 5.45
C ASP A 92 11.17 12.48 5.01
N GLY A 93 10.79 11.70 3.99
CA GLY A 93 9.39 11.53 3.60
C GLY A 93 8.65 10.61 4.57
N ASP A 94 7.34 10.79 4.72
CA ASP A 94 6.52 9.99 5.61
C ASP A 94 6.18 8.61 5.02
N ASP A 95 6.09 7.59 5.88
CA ASP A 95 5.58 6.28 5.47
C ASP A 95 4.08 6.37 5.13
N VAL A 96 3.70 5.74 4.01
CA VAL A 96 2.33 5.74 3.48
C VAL A 96 1.69 4.37 3.66
N TYR A 97 0.49 4.33 4.24
CA TYR A 97 -0.27 3.10 4.40
C TYR A 97 -1.58 3.17 3.61
N ILE A 98 -1.76 2.23 2.71
CA ILE A 98 -2.90 2.17 1.78
C ILE A 98 -3.76 0.97 2.14
N ASP A 99 -5.06 1.21 2.32
CA ASP A 99 -6.07 0.16 2.46
C ASP A 99 -6.84 0.02 1.14
N LEU A 100 -6.83 -1.18 0.58
CA LEU A 100 -7.70 -1.59 -0.52
C LEU A 100 -8.81 -2.48 0.04
N TRP A 101 -10.00 -1.92 0.22
CA TRP A 101 -11.19 -2.64 0.65
C TRP A 101 -11.93 -3.23 -0.54
N LEU A 102 -12.13 -4.55 -0.52
CA LEU A 102 -12.89 -5.28 -1.52
C LEU A 102 -14.31 -5.50 -1.00
N LEU A 103 -15.26 -4.65 -1.43
CA LEU A 103 -16.66 -4.69 -0.97
C LEU A 103 -17.58 -5.14 -2.11
N SER A 104 -18.73 -5.72 -1.77
CA SER A 104 -19.78 -6.10 -2.73
C SER A 104 -20.37 -4.90 -3.47
N THR A 105 -20.20 -3.68 -2.94
CA THR A 105 -20.63 -2.42 -3.55
C THR A 105 -19.57 -1.79 -4.45
N GLY A 106 -18.46 -2.49 -4.70
CA GLY A 106 -17.28 -1.96 -5.37
C GLY A 106 -16.16 -1.61 -4.39
N ALA A 107 -14.93 -1.58 -4.90
CA ALA A 107 -13.74 -1.37 -4.08
C ALA A 107 -13.63 0.07 -3.56
N VAL A 108 -13.08 0.21 -2.36
CA VAL A 108 -12.74 1.50 -1.73
C VAL A 108 -11.25 1.53 -1.45
N ILE A 109 -10.61 2.66 -1.75
CA ILE A 109 -9.18 2.89 -1.53
C ILE A 109 -9.04 4.02 -0.51
N GLU A 110 -8.33 3.75 0.60
CA GLU A 110 -8.09 4.72 1.66
C GLU A 110 -6.59 4.87 1.89
N ASN A 111 -6.08 6.11 1.84
CA ASN A 111 -4.70 6.44 2.21
C ASN A 111 -4.69 6.96 3.65
N ASN A 112 -3.88 6.35 4.50
CA ASN A 112 -3.78 6.68 5.91
C ASN A 112 -2.34 6.97 6.29
N ASN A 113 -2.13 8.03 7.08
CA ASN A 113 -0.89 8.24 7.81
C ASN A 113 -1.08 7.64 9.20
N TYR A 114 -0.92 6.31 9.31
CA TYR A 114 -0.99 5.65 10.61
C TYR A 114 0.28 5.97 11.41
N PHE A 115 0.19 6.87 12.39
CA PHE A 115 1.18 6.98 13.48
C PHE A 115 1.25 5.71 14.37
N THR A 116 0.57 4.63 13.97
CA THR A 116 0.43 3.40 14.76
C THR A 116 1.18 2.30 14.02
N ILE A 117 2.28 1.85 14.62
CA ILE A 117 3.18 0.81 14.13
C ILE A 117 2.37 -0.36 13.57
N ALA A 118 2.35 -0.51 12.25
CA ALA A 118 1.82 -1.69 11.60
C ALA A 118 2.68 -2.88 12.09
N SER A 119 2.05 -3.88 12.70
CA SER A 119 2.70 -5.15 13.01
C SER A 119 3.12 -5.78 11.68
N THR A 120 4.38 -5.59 11.27
CA THR A 120 4.98 -6.30 10.15
C THR A 120 5.07 -7.78 10.53
N ALA A 121 4.17 -8.60 9.98
CA ALA A 121 4.28 -10.04 10.09
C ALA A 121 5.35 -10.51 9.10
N ASP A 122 6.56 -10.79 9.59
CA ASP A 122 7.58 -11.47 8.79
C ASP A 122 7.06 -12.88 8.46
N TYR A 123 6.82 -13.16 7.17
CA TYR A 123 6.61 -14.52 6.70
C TYR A 123 7.98 -15.20 6.54
N PRO A 124 8.37 -16.15 7.41
CA PRO A 124 9.57 -16.93 7.16
C PRO A 124 9.33 -17.85 5.96
N ASN A 125 10.19 -17.74 4.95
CA ASN A 125 10.25 -18.70 3.85
C ASN A 125 10.35 -20.13 4.42
N GLN A 126 9.37 -20.98 4.12
CA GLN A 126 9.46 -22.44 4.31
C GLN A 126 9.90 -23.11 3.02
#